data_AF-G0QUV0-F1
#
_entry.id   AF-G0QUV0-F1
#
_cell.length_a   1.000
_cell.length_b   1.000
_cell.length_c   1.000
_cell.angle_alpha   90.00
_cell.angle_beta   90.00
_cell.angle_gamma   90.00
#
_symmetry.space_group_name_H-M   'P 1'
#
loop_
_entity.id
_entity.type
_entity.pdbx_description
1 polymer ?
#
loop_
_entity_poly.entity_id
_entity_poly.type
_entity_poly.pdbx_seq_one_letter_code
_entity_poly.pdbx_strand_id
1 'polypeptide(L)'
;MPYKILEAPNLQDDFYLNLLDWSPLNYLAVGLKNTAYVFSGFNSHMQPLFSINEPEQVSSVAWSQRNNHIAIGDSIGNIHLYDYTKQKLIKIMQGHESRVGSVSWNGSLLASGSRDRNIIIRDVRDQNNCAMNFCIEMDNIKRQKEKEIADILKLELQATYVYVQDTTVGGSYKSRQLNTNIEINDTFKYNDKFNDQFTDKGLSLLSVELKNMIQLQSLYLNFCNNRSFTSQGLIKLSYALYSLENLMNLKLFFNYNQKFCDKGIQKLCQSIQKMFNLQQIQLNFDGNHKFTDQSFKYFYFCLSNLKDLKNLNLNFDWNNNITDQGIIYISKAIQKMIQITDLGLNF
;
A
#
# COMPACT_ATOMS: atom_id res chain seq x y z
N MET A 1 6.89 2.71 -36.40
CA MET A 1 6.02 1.60 -36.87
C MET A 1 5.90 0.59 -35.74
N PRO A 2 4.70 0.08 -35.41
CA PRO A 2 4.56 -1.02 -34.46
C PRO A 2 5.29 -2.27 -34.97
N TYR A 3 5.90 -3.03 -34.07
CA TYR A 3 6.60 -4.28 -34.40
C TYR A 3 5.63 -5.42 -34.79
N LYS A 4 4.40 -5.38 -34.26
CA LYS A 4 3.35 -6.37 -34.53
C LYS A 4 1.96 -5.75 -34.42
N ILE A 5 1.06 -6.17 -35.30
CA ILE A 5 -0.34 -5.75 -35.31
C ILE A 5 -1.18 -7.02 -35.18
N LEU A 6 -2.14 -7.01 -34.26
CA LEU A 6 -3.13 -8.06 -34.07
C LEU A 6 -4.50 -7.52 -34.45
N GLU A 7 -5.30 -8.34 -35.12
CA GLU A 7 -6.69 -8.00 -35.39
C GLU A 7 -7.53 -8.21 -34.12
N ALA A 8 -8.35 -7.23 -33.78
CA ALA A 8 -9.23 -7.24 -32.63
C ALA A 8 -10.68 -6.97 -33.09
N PRO A 9 -11.29 -7.92 -33.84
CA PRO A 9 -12.63 -7.73 -34.35
C PRO A 9 -13.62 -7.59 -33.18
N ASN A 10 -14.51 -6.59 -33.27
CA ASN A 10 -15.49 -6.28 -32.21
C ASN A 10 -14.87 -5.85 -30.87
N LEU A 11 -13.64 -5.33 -30.87
CA LEU A 11 -13.14 -4.56 -29.74
C LEU A 11 -14.03 -3.33 -29.55
N GLN A 12 -14.54 -3.16 -28.34
CA GLN A 12 -15.48 -2.08 -28.06
C GLN A 12 -14.74 -0.76 -27.87
N ASP A 13 -15.21 0.27 -28.57
CA ASP A 13 -14.75 1.64 -28.39
C ASP A 13 -15.54 2.32 -27.26
N ASP A 14 -15.32 1.85 -26.03
CA ASP A 14 -15.85 2.46 -24.81
C ASP A 14 -14.69 2.77 -23.86
N PHE A 15 -14.54 4.06 -23.57
CA PHE A 15 -13.47 4.61 -22.73
C PHE A 15 -13.39 3.98 -21.33
N TYR A 16 -14.51 3.46 -20.82
CA TYR A 16 -14.64 2.97 -19.46
C TYR A 16 -14.36 1.47 -19.30
N LEU A 17 -14.08 0.76 -20.39
CA LEU A 17 -13.79 -0.67 -20.36
C LEU A 17 -12.28 -0.94 -20.25
N ASN A 18 -11.92 -2.00 -19.53
CA ASN A 18 -10.55 -2.45 -19.39
C ASN A 18 -10.36 -3.82 -20.04
N LEU A 19 -10.38 -3.83 -21.38
CA LEU A 19 -10.48 -5.06 -22.18
C LEU A 19 -9.13 -5.73 -22.49
N LEU A 20 -8.02 -5.24 -21.95
CA LEU A 20 -6.68 -5.71 -22.27
C LEU A 20 -5.84 -5.86 -21.00
N ASP A 21 -5.21 -7.01 -20.82
CA ASP A 21 -4.19 -7.19 -19.78
C ASP A 21 -3.14 -8.21 -20.17
N TRP A 22 -1.88 -7.96 -19.80
CA TRP A 22 -0.74 -8.80 -20.17
C TRP A 22 -0.20 -9.51 -18.94
N SER A 23 -0.22 -10.84 -18.96
CA SER A 23 0.27 -11.67 -17.86
C SER A 23 1.79 -11.64 -17.74
N PRO A 24 2.34 -11.86 -16.52
CA PRO A 24 3.79 -12.01 -16.33
C PRO A 24 4.38 -13.23 -17.08
N LEU A 25 3.53 -14.15 -17.53
CA LEU A 25 3.90 -15.34 -18.30
C LEU A 25 3.77 -15.14 -19.82
N ASN A 26 3.71 -13.89 -20.29
CA ASN A 26 3.68 -13.56 -21.71
C ASN A 26 2.40 -14.00 -22.47
N TYR A 27 1.26 -13.97 -21.78
CA TYR A 27 -0.07 -14.16 -22.37
C TYR A 27 -0.86 -12.85 -22.31
N LEU A 28 -1.35 -12.38 -23.44
CA LEU A 28 -2.21 -11.20 -23.54
C LEU A 28 -3.68 -11.65 -23.51
N ALA A 29 -4.43 -11.17 -22.53
CA ALA A 29 -5.88 -11.33 -22.51
C ALA A 29 -6.54 -10.16 -23.24
N VAL A 30 -7.58 -10.48 -24.03
CA VAL A 30 -8.35 -9.50 -24.81
C VAL A 30 -9.84 -9.81 -24.69
N GLY A 31 -10.64 -8.86 -24.22
CA GLY A 31 -12.10 -8.94 -24.26
C GLY A 31 -12.64 -8.44 -25.61
N LEU A 32 -13.29 -9.31 -26.37
CA LEU A 32 -13.95 -8.98 -27.65
C LEU A 32 -15.43 -9.37 -27.57
N LYS A 33 -16.31 -8.36 -27.55
CA LYS A 33 -17.76 -8.55 -27.34
C LYS A 33 -18.06 -9.39 -26.10
N ASN A 34 -18.58 -10.61 -26.25
CA ASN A 34 -18.94 -11.52 -25.16
C ASN A 34 -17.84 -12.55 -24.84
N THR A 35 -16.71 -12.53 -25.54
CA THR A 35 -15.67 -13.55 -25.40
C THR A 35 -14.33 -12.94 -24.98
N ALA A 36 -13.71 -13.51 -23.95
CA ALA A 36 -12.32 -13.27 -23.62
C ALA A 36 -11.43 -14.21 -24.45
N TYR A 37 -10.42 -13.66 -25.09
CA TYR A 37 -9.40 -14.36 -25.85
C TYR A 37 -8.06 -14.27 -25.13
N VAL A 38 -7.19 -15.25 -25.36
CA VAL A 38 -5.80 -15.22 -24.93
C VAL A 38 -4.89 -15.38 -26.14
N PHE A 39 -3.97 -14.45 -26.28
CA PHE A 39 -2.88 -14.48 -27.24
C PHE A 39 -1.57 -14.86 -26.54
N SER A 40 -0.90 -15.88 -27.04
CA SER A 40 0.41 -16.31 -26.55
C SER A 40 1.52 -15.56 -27.27
N GLY A 41 2.33 -14.81 -26.50
CA GLY A 41 3.49 -14.10 -27.03
C GLY A 41 4.62 -15.01 -27.53
N PHE A 42 4.61 -16.31 -27.16
CA PHE A 42 5.64 -17.27 -27.56
C PHE A 42 5.45 -17.82 -28.97
N ASN A 43 4.23 -18.23 -29.30
CA ASN A 43 3.90 -18.91 -30.56
C ASN A 43 2.94 -18.10 -31.45
N SER A 44 2.59 -16.87 -31.05
CA SER A 44 1.70 -15.98 -31.79
C SER A 44 0.30 -16.53 -32.02
N HIS A 45 -0.15 -17.49 -31.19
CA HIS A 45 -1.46 -18.10 -31.33
C HIS A 45 -2.49 -17.40 -30.45
N MET A 46 -3.65 -17.09 -31.02
CA MET A 46 -4.83 -16.57 -30.32
C MET A 46 -5.88 -17.67 -30.19
N GLN A 47 -6.44 -17.84 -29.00
CA GLN A 47 -7.49 -18.82 -28.71
C GLN A 47 -8.58 -18.21 -27.82
N PRO A 48 -9.85 -18.62 -27.96
CA PRO A 48 -10.90 -18.24 -27.02
C PRO A 48 -10.62 -18.88 -25.67
N LEU A 49 -10.81 -18.11 -24.61
CA LEU A 49 -10.63 -18.55 -23.22
C LEU A 49 -11.97 -18.87 -22.57
N PHE A 50 -12.90 -17.91 -22.66
CA PHE A 50 -14.19 -17.97 -22.01
C PHE A 50 -15.19 -17.07 -22.74
N SER A 51 -16.41 -17.55 -22.94
CA SER A 51 -17.50 -16.80 -23.55
C SER A 51 -18.66 -16.67 -22.56
N ILE A 52 -19.15 -15.45 -22.43
CA ILE A 52 -20.35 -15.09 -21.69
C ILE A 52 -21.57 -15.27 -22.62
N ASN A 53 -22.72 -15.63 -22.06
CA ASN A 53 -23.95 -15.75 -22.83
C ASN A 53 -24.39 -14.38 -23.36
N GLU A 54 -24.74 -14.32 -24.65
CA GLU A 54 -25.33 -13.09 -25.21
C GLU A 54 -26.68 -12.78 -24.53
N PRO A 55 -27.04 -11.49 -24.33
CA PRO A 55 -26.45 -10.28 -24.88
C PRO A 55 -25.34 -9.64 -24.03
N GLU A 56 -24.88 -10.31 -22.98
CA GLU A 56 -23.88 -9.79 -22.05
C GLU A 56 -22.49 -9.69 -22.71
N GLN A 57 -21.69 -8.74 -22.25
CA GLN A 57 -20.42 -8.41 -22.86
C GLN A 57 -19.31 -8.35 -21.81
N VAL A 58 -18.09 -8.69 -22.22
CA VAL A 58 -16.89 -8.50 -21.41
C VAL A 58 -16.66 -7.00 -21.25
N SER A 59 -16.54 -6.55 -20.00
CA SER A 59 -16.33 -5.15 -19.65
C SER A 59 -14.94 -4.91 -19.04
N SER A 60 -14.32 -5.94 -18.47
CA SER A 60 -12.95 -5.88 -18.00
C SER A 60 -12.25 -7.25 -17.95
N VAL A 61 -10.93 -7.27 -18.08
CA VAL A 61 -10.09 -8.46 -17.91
C VAL A 61 -8.85 -8.13 -17.08
N ALA A 62 -8.44 -9.03 -16.18
CA ALA A 62 -7.18 -8.90 -15.45
C ALA A 62 -6.58 -10.26 -15.07
N TRP A 63 -5.28 -10.41 -15.31
CA TRP A 63 -4.48 -11.54 -14.87
C TRP A 63 -4.09 -11.42 -13.40
N SER A 64 -4.20 -12.53 -12.68
CA SER A 64 -3.56 -12.65 -11.38
C SER A 64 -2.05 -12.71 -11.55
N GLN A 65 -1.33 -11.99 -10.69
CA GLN A 65 0.13 -11.93 -10.71
C GLN A 65 0.78 -13.13 -10.01
N ARG A 66 0.00 -13.88 -9.23
CA ARG A 66 0.50 -15.00 -8.40
C ARG A 66 0.06 -16.35 -8.94
N ASN A 67 -1.16 -16.41 -9.48
CA ASN A 67 -1.78 -17.64 -9.96
C ASN A 67 -2.08 -17.46 -11.45
N ASN A 68 -2.16 -18.55 -12.22
CA ASN A 68 -2.60 -18.51 -13.62
C ASN A 68 -4.12 -18.33 -13.73
N HIS A 69 -4.66 -17.39 -12.95
CA HIS A 69 -6.07 -17.05 -12.90
C HIS A 69 -6.31 -15.76 -13.65
N ILE A 70 -7.48 -15.65 -14.23
CA ILE A 70 -7.94 -14.44 -14.91
C ILE A 70 -9.35 -14.10 -14.43
N ALA A 71 -9.52 -12.85 -14.04
CA ALA A 71 -10.81 -12.27 -13.70
C ALA A 71 -11.37 -11.57 -14.95
N ILE A 72 -12.64 -11.83 -15.23
CA ILE A 72 -13.36 -11.26 -16.37
C ILE A 72 -14.63 -10.62 -15.81
N GLY A 73 -14.71 -9.29 -15.84
CA GLY A 73 -15.92 -8.55 -15.50
C GLY A 73 -16.87 -8.49 -16.69
N ASP A 74 -18.17 -8.52 -16.43
CA ASP A 74 -19.19 -8.42 -17.47
C ASP A 74 -20.04 -7.13 -17.38
N SER A 75 -20.93 -6.95 -18.36
CA SER A 75 -21.78 -5.78 -18.50
C SER A 75 -22.94 -5.71 -17.49
N ILE A 76 -23.20 -6.79 -16.74
CA ILE A 76 -24.32 -6.87 -15.79
C ILE A 76 -23.89 -6.96 -14.33
N GLY A 77 -22.59 -7.00 -14.04
CA GLY A 77 -22.07 -6.94 -12.68
C GLY A 77 -21.46 -8.24 -12.15
N ASN A 78 -21.36 -9.28 -12.97
CA ASN A 78 -20.65 -10.49 -12.53
C ASN A 78 -19.17 -10.39 -12.85
N ILE A 79 -18.41 -11.15 -12.05
CA ILE A 79 -17.00 -11.38 -12.28
C ILE A 79 -16.79 -12.88 -12.41
N HIS A 80 -16.31 -13.30 -13.57
CA HIS A 80 -16.01 -14.68 -13.91
C HIS A 80 -14.53 -14.94 -13.62
N LEU A 81 -14.27 -15.83 -12.66
CA LEU A 81 -12.91 -16.24 -12.31
C LEU A 81 -12.56 -17.52 -13.03
N TYR A 82 -11.57 -17.47 -13.91
CA TYR A 82 -11.16 -18.59 -14.75
C TYR A 82 -9.73 -19.06 -14.41
N ASP A 83 -9.52 -20.38 -14.38
CA ASP A 83 -8.21 -21.00 -14.20
C ASP A 83 -7.62 -21.37 -15.56
N TYR A 84 -6.60 -20.63 -16.00
CA TYR A 84 -5.96 -20.86 -17.30
C TYR A 84 -5.17 -22.17 -17.34
N THR A 85 -4.58 -22.60 -16.22
CA THR A 85 -3.87 -23.89 -16.18
C THR A 85 -4.83 -25.06 -16.32
N LYS A 86 -5.98 -24.98 -15.64
CA LYS A 86 -7.00 -26.04 -15.65
C LYS A 86 -8.03 -25.89 -16.77
N GLN A 87 -7.96 -24.82 -17.55
CA GLN A 87 -8.90 -24.49 -18.62
C GLN A 87 -10.36 -24.57 -18.16
N LYS A 88 -10.67 -23.96 -17.01
CA LYS A 88 -12.01 -24.03 -16.43
C LYS A 88 -12.43 -22.76 -15.70
N LEU A 89 -13.73 -22.47 -15.77
CA LEU A 89 -14.35 -21.49 -14.88
C LEU A 89 -14.36 -22.04 -13.44
N ILE A 90 -13.80 -21.27 -12.51
CA ILE A 90 -13.73 -21.63 -11.09
C ILE A 90 -14.99 -21.18 -10.37
N LYS A 91 -15.37 -19.91 -10.57
CA LYS A 91 -16.43 -19.25 -9.81
C LYS A 91 -16.99 -18.05 -10.57
N ILE A 92 -18.27 -17.78 -10.33
CA ILE A 92 -18.91 -16.51 -10.69
C ILE A 92 -19.19 -15.76 -9.40
N MET A 93 -18.69 -14.53 -9.32
CA MET A 93 -18.89 -13.64 -8.17
C MET A 93 -19.91 -12.59 -8.55
N GLN A 94 -21.01 -12.58 -7.80
CA GLN A 94 -22.14 -11.66 -7.98
C GLN A 94 -22.16 -10.62 -6.85
N GLY A 95 -22.76 -9.46 -7.11
CA GLY A 95 -23.01 -8.44 -6.09
C GLY A 95 -22.98 -7.01 -6.61
N HIS A 96 -22.40 -6.78 -7.79
CA HIS A 96 -22.59 -5.51 -8.48
C HIS A 96 -23.93 -5.48 -9.20
N GLU A 97 -24.54 -4.30 -9.28
CA GLU A 97 -25.84 -4.06 -9.92
C GLU A 97 -25.69 -3.46 -11.33
N SER A 98 -24.46 -3.24 -11.78
CA SER A 98 -24.14 -2.68 -13.08
C SER A 98 -22.78 -3.19 -13.58
N ARG A 99 -22.41 -2.80 -14.81
CA ARG A 99 -21.18 -3.26 -15.46
C ARG A 99 -19.94 -3.11 -14.57
N VAL A 100 -19.08 -4.12 -14.60
CA VAL A 100 -17.77 -4.10 -13.92
C VAL A 100 -16.69 -3.56 -14.87
N GLY A 101 -16.57 -2.24 -14.98
CA GLY A 101 -15.63 -1.61 -15.89
C GLY A 101 -14.15 -1.83 -15.54
N SER A 102 -13.83 -2.24 -14.30
CA SER A 102 -12.46 -2.47 -13.83
C SER A 102 -12.35 -3.62 -12.84
N VAL A 103 -11.31 -4.42 -12.99
CA VAL A 103 -10.89 -5.48 -12.04
C VAL A 103 -9.39 -5.40 -11.81
N SER A 104 -8.95 -5.67 -10.58
CA SER A 104 -7.52 -5.68 -10.21
C SER A 104 -7.21 -6.72 -9.13
N TRP A 105 -5.99 -7.25 -9.16
CA TRP A 105 -5.52 -8.33 -8.30
C TRP A 105 -4.46 -7.89 -7.29
N ASN A 106 -4.55 -8.42 -6.06
CA ASN A 106 -3.46 -8.42 -5.08
C ASN A 106 -3.35 -9.78 -4.39
N GLY A 107 -2.44 -10.62 -4.87
CA GLY A 107 -2.31 -11.98 -4.38
C GLY A 107 -3.63 -12.75 -4.58
N SER A 108 -4.34 -13.03 -3.48
CA SER A 108 -5.66 -13.67 -3.50
C SER A 108 -6.85 -12.72 -3.39
N LEU A 109 -6.61 -11.42 -3.20
CA LEU A 109 -7.67 -10.42 -3.19
C LEU A 109 -7.95 -9.97 -4.62
N LEU A 110 -9.23 -9.87 -4.94
CA LEU A 110 -9.75 -9.32 -6.17
C LEU A 110 -10.63 -8.13 -5.83
N ALA A 111 -10.30 -6.98 -6.40
CA ALA A 111 -11.10 -5.77 -6.32
C ALA A 111 -11.83 -5.55 -7.65
N SER A 112 -13.09 -5.16 -7.57
CA SER A 112 -13.93 -4.85 -8.73
C SER A 112 -14.62 -3.50 -8.56
N GLY A 113 -14.53 -2.67 -9.59
CA GLY A 113 -15.20 -1.37 -9.66
C GLY A 113 -16.32 -1.40 -10.69
N SER A 114 -17.50 -0.92 -10.29
CA SER A 114 -18.70 -0.98 -11.12
C SER A 114 -19.33 0.39 -11.32
N ARG A 115 -20.12 0.48 -12.39
CA ARG A 115 -20.97 1.65 -12.69
C ARG A 115 -22.07 1.86 -11.64
N ASP A 116 -22.35 0.87 -10.79
CA ASP A 116 -23.26 1.00 -9.64
C ASP A 116 -22.71 1.92 -8.54
N ARG A 117 -21.47 2.42 -8.70
CA ARG A 117 -20.74 3.29 -7.77
C ARG A 117 -20.14 2.57 -6.57
N ASN A 118 -20.16 1.25 -6.55
CA ASN A 118 -19.56 0.43 -5.50
C ASN A 118 -18.23 -0.17 -5.94
N ILE A 119 -17.37 -0.42 -4.94
CA ILE A 119 -16.19 -1.26 -5.07
C ILE A 119 -16.38 -2.47 -4.16
N ILE A 120 -16.16 -3.66 -4.71
CA ILE A 120 -16.24 -4.89 -3.93
C ILE A 120 -14.88 -5.55 -3.88
N ILE A 121 -14.42 -5.90 -2.68
CA ILE A 121 -13.16 -6.62 -2.47
C ILE A 121 -13.48 -8.02 -1.95
N ARG A 122 -12.89 -9.03 -2.59
CA ARG A 122 -13.14 -10.44 -2.31
C ARG A 122 -11.83 -11.18 -2.18
N ASP A 123 -11.73 -12.06 -1.20
CA ASP A 123 -10.70 -13.10 -1.23
C ASP A 123 -11.20 -14.25 -2.09
N VAL A 124 -10.52 -14.51 -3.21
CA VAL A 124 -10.96 -15.57 -4.16
C VAL A 124 -10.80 -16.97 -3.60
N ARG A 125 -10.08 -17.14 -2.48
CA ARG A 125 -9.93 -18.43 -1.78
C ARG A 125 -11.14 -18.74 -0.91
N ASP A 126 -11.94 -17.74 -0.54
CA ASP A 126 -13.08 -17.96 0.31
C ASP A 126 -14.19 -18.68 -0.47
N GLN A 127 -14.50 -19.89 0.01
CA GLN A 127 -15.56 -20.71 -0.57
C GLN A 127 -16.93 -20.08 -0.34
N ASN A 128 -17.12 -19.36 0.77
CA ASN A 128 -18.40 -18.79 1.18
C ASN A 128 -18.78 -17.50 0.44
N ASN A 129 -17.93 -17.00 -0.47
CA ASN A 129 -18.22 -15.77 -1.22
C ASN A 129 -18.40 -14.53 -0.32
N CYS A 130 -17.90 -14.54 0.93
CA CYS A 130 -18.01 -13.39 1.83
C CYS A 130 -17.27 -12.21 1.21
N ALA A 131 -18.04 -11.21 0.77
CA ALA A 131 -17.50 -9.97 0.27
C ALA A 131 -17.35 -8.99 1.43
N MET A 132 -16.21 -8.29 1.47
CA MET A 132 -16.16 -7.01 2.18
C MET A 132 -16.70 -5.97 1.19
N ASN A 133 -17.94 -5.52 1.42
CA ASN A 133 -18.51 -4.40 0.67
C ASN A 133 -17.96 -3.11 1.27
N PHE A 134 -17.14 -2.40 0.51
CA PHE A 134 -16.90 -0.99 0.77
C PHE A 134 -17.86 -0.19 -0.10
N CYS A 135 -19.00 0.19 0.49
CA CYS A 135 -19.87 1.20 -0.12
C CYS A 135 -19.20 2.56 0.09
N ILE A 136 -18.59 3.10 -0.94
CA ILE A 136 -18.24 4.51 -0.94
C ILE A 136 -19.46 5.24 -1.50
N GLU A 137 -20.34 5.73 -0.61
CA GLU A 137 -21.42 6.64 -1.01
C GLU A 137 -20.81 7.94 -1.53
N MET A 138 -20.63 8.00 -2.85
CA MET A 138 -20.20 9.22 -3.54
C MET A 138 -21.45 10.01 -3.92
N ASP A 139 -21.88 10.88 -3.00
CA ASP A 139 -22.85 11.92 -3.30
C ASP A 139 -22.23 12.91 -4.30
N ASN A 140 -22.87 13.00 -5.46
CA ASN A 140 -22.65 14.01 -6.50
C ASN A 140 -21.20 14.19 -6.97
N ILE A 141 -20.76 13.47 -8.01
CA ILE A 141 -19.87 14.00 -9.08
C ILE A 141 -19.85 13.02 -10.27
N LYS A 142 -19.83 13.59 -11.47
CA LYS A 142 -20.06 12.99 -12.80
C LYS A 142 -19.10 11.85 -13.17
N ARG A 143 -19.68 10.80 -13.79
CA ARG A 143 -19.27 9.95 -14.94
C ARG A 143 -17.80 9.57 -15.23
N GLN A 144 -16.77 10.09 -14.56
CA GLN A 144 -15.38 10.05 -15.04
C GLN A 144 -14.42 9.13 -14.24
N LYS A 145 -14.91 8.32 -13.30
CA LYS A 145 -14.08 7.61 -12.29
C LYS A 145 -13.80 6.11 -12.54
N GLU A 146 -14.43 5.42 -13.50
CA GLU A 146 -14.20 3.96 -13.71
C GLU A 146 -12.71 3.64 -14.05
N LYS A 147 -11.99 4.60 -14.66
CA LYS A 147 -10.58 4.48 -15.07
C LYS A 147 -9.59 4.91 -13.97
N GLU A 148 -9.92 5.95 -13.20
CA GLU A 148 -9.14 6.36 -12.01
C GLU A 148 -9.07 5.23 -10.98
N ILE A 149 -10.08 4.39 -10.89
CA ILE A 149 -10.12 3.22 -10.01
C ILE A 149 -9.17 2.11 -10.48
N ALA A 150 -8.95 1.92 -11.80
CA ALA A 150 -7.95 0.97 -12.29
C ALA A 150 -6.52 1.43 -11.98
N ASP A 151 -6.27 2.73 -12.06
CA ASP A 151 -4.97 3.32 -11.70
C ASP A 151 -4.78 3.36 -10.17
N ILE A 152 -5.80 3.68 -9.38
CA ILE A 152 -5.79 3.57 -7.91
C ILE A 152 -5.61 2.10 -7.50
N LEU A 153 -6.27 1.13 -8.13
CA LEU A 153 -6.14 -0.30 -7.79
C LEU A 153 -4.89 -0.98 -8.39
N LYS A 154 -4.27 -0.43 -9.44
CA LYS A 154 -2.92 -0.85 -9.90
C LYS A 154 -1.83 -0.24 -9.02
N LEU A 155 -2.01 1.00 -8.56
CA LEU A 155 -1.13 1.66 -7.59
C LEU A 155 -1.30 1.07 -6.18
N GLU A 156 -2.50 0.77 -5.70
CA GLU A 156 -2.70 0.23 -4.35
C GLU A 156 -2.36 -1.26 -4.20
N LEU A 157 -2.20 -2.00 -5.32
CA LEU A 157 -1.91 -3.44 -5.30
C LEU A 157 -0.54 -3.82 -5.87
N GLN A 158 0.18 -2.89 -6.52
CA GLN A 158 1.61 -3.03 -6.87
C GLN A 158 2.51 -1.90 -6.37
N ALA A 159 1.98 -0.77 -5.89
CA ALA A 159 2.76 0.24 -5.18
C ALA A 159 2.53 0.09 -3.67
N THR A 160 3.55 -0.40 -2.97
CA THR A 160 4.45 0.36 -2.09
C THR A 160 4.14 1.85 -1.77
N TYR A 161 2.94 2.39 -1.97
CA TYR A 161 2.52 3.73 -1.55
C TYR A 161 1.01 3.77 -1.30
N VAL A 162 0.60 4.09 -0.07
CA VAL A 162 -0.80 4.39 0.26
C VAL A 162 -0.95 5.91 0.26
N TYR A 163 -1.56 6.45 -0.79
CA TYR A 163 -2.04 7.82 -0.80
C TYR A 163 -3.56 7.82 -0.64
N VAL A 164 -4.04 8.19 0.54
CA VAL A 164 -5.41 8.70 0.70
C VAL A 164 -5.32 10.21 0.67
N GLN A 165 -5.85 10.83 -0.39
CA GLN A 165 -5.99 12.29 -0.48
C GLN A 165 -7.47 12.64 -0.65
N ASP A 166 -7.98 13.49 0.25
CA ASP A 166 -9.19 14.25 0.02
C ASP A 166 -8.88 15.36 -1.01
N THR A 167 -9.55 15.33 -2.16
CA THR A 167 -9.31 16.27 -3.26
C THR A 167 -10.13 17.53 -3.05
N THR A 168 -9.76 18.28 -2.02
CA THR A 168 -9.94 19.73 -2.02
C THR A 168 -8.55 20.35 -2.13
N VAL A 169 -8.39 21.28 -3.08
CA VAL A 169 -7.16 22.00 -3.45
C VAL A 169 -6.27 21.25 -4.46
N GLY A 170 -6.26 21.77 -5.70
CA GLY A 170 -5.62 21.17 -6.86
C GLY A 170 -4.13 21.47 -7.06
N GLY A 171 -3.51 20.76 -8.02
CA GLY A 171 -2.19 21.09 -8.55
C GLY A 171 -1.40 19.90 -9.14
N SER A 172 -1.46 19.75 -10.46
CA SER A 172 -0.49 19.20 -11.45
C SER A 172 0.38 17.96 -11.21
N TYR A 173 0.36 17.09 -12.23
CA TYR A 173 1.18 15.89 -12.51
C TYR A 173 2.69 16.13 -12.72
N LYS A 174 3.49 15.12 -12.34
CA LYS A 174 4.73 14.70 -13.04
C LYS A 174 5.05 13.22 -12.73
N SER A 175 5.21 12.40 -13.77
CA SER A 175 5.63 10.99 -13.67
C SER A 175 7.09 10.82 -14.12
N ARG A 176 7.91 10.15 -13.28
CA ARG A 176 9.03 9.22 -13.58
C ARG A 176 10.05 9.18 -12.43
N GLN A 177 10.11 8.06 -11.71
CA GLN A 177 11.32 7.28 -11.41
C GLN A 177 10.92 5.99 -10.69
N LEU A 178 11.56 4.87 -11.03
CA LEU A 178 11.54 3.62 -10.27
C LEU A 178 12.21 3.87 -8.91
N ASN A 179 11.47 4.39 -7.93
CA ASN A 179 12.01 4.62 -6.59
C ASN A 179 11.29 3.73 -5.58
N THR A 180 12.09 2.88 -4.94
CA THR A 180 11.78 1.95 -3.83
C THR A 180 11.46 2.71 -2.54
N ASN A 181 10.49 3.60 -2.59
CA ASN A 181 10.13 4.48 -1.50
C ASN A 181 8.69 4.14 -1.08
N ILE A 182 8.37 4.20 0.22
CA ILE A 182 7.01 4.06 0.76
C ILE A 182 6.67 5.31 1.53
N GLU A 183 5.50 5.88 1.29
CA GLU A 183 4.84 6.85 2.14
C GLU A 183 3.44 6.35 2.48
N ILE A 184 3.13 6.29 3.77
CA ILE A 184 1.80 6.04 4.32
C ILE A 184 1.46 7.23 5.23
N ASN A 185 0.39 7.95 4.90
CA ASN A 185 -0.05 9.14 5.61
C ASN A 185 -1.42 8.93 6.26
N ASP A 186 -1.52 9.10 7.57
CA ASP A 186 -2.79 9.36 8.25
C ASP A 186 -3.03 10.88 8.28
N THR A 187 -3.76 11.41 7.29
CA THR A 187 -4.00 12.86 7.17
C THR A 187 -5.17 13.35 8.02
N PHE A 188 -5.10 13.17 9.34
CA PHE A 188 -5.91 13.97 10.26
C PHE A 188 -5.17 15.28 10.57
N LYS A 189 -5.48 16.33 9.81
CA LYS A 189 -5.06 17.70 10.12
C LYS A 189 -5.60 18.10 11.49
N TYR A 190 -4.69 18.27 12.46
CA TYR A 190 -4.70 19.29 13.52
C TYR A 190 -6.08 19.73 14.04
N ASN A 191 -6.94 18.77 14.41
CA ASN A 191 -8.25 19.04 14.99
C ASN A 191 -8.56 17.93 16.00
N ASP A 192 -7.81 17.82 17.11
CA ASP A 192 -8.11 17.09 18.38
C ASP A 192 -8.83 15.72 18.33
N LYS A 193 -8.93 15.08 17.16
CA LYS A 193 -9.72 13.89 16.92
C LYS A 193 -8.76 12.73 16.73
N PHE A 194 -8.82 11.83 17.71
CA PHE A 194 -8.08 10.58 17.67
C PHE A 194 -8.69 9.65 16.62
N ASN A 195 -7.82 9.06 15.79
CA ASN A 195 -8.15 7.94 14.93
C ASN A 195 -8.02 6.66 15.76
N ASP A 196 -9.07 6.24 16.46
CA ASP A 196 -9.00 5.02 17.26
C ASP A 196 -9.28 3.74 16.46
N GLN A 197 -9.46 3.86 15.14
CA GLN A 197 -9.76 2.73 14.28
C GLN A 197 -8.51 1.93 13.90
N PHE A 198 -7.34 2.56 13.82
CA PHE A 198 -6.10 1.79 13.67
C PHE A 198 -5.67 1.21 15.03
N THR A 199 -5.46 -0.10 15.02
CA THR A 199 -5.03 -0.87 16.19
C THR A 199 -3.72 -1.59 15.90
N ASP A 200 -3.11 -2.18 16.93
CA ASP A 200 -1.91 -3.02 16.78
C ASP A 200 -2.08 -4.14 15.73
N LYS A 201 -3.31 -4.59 15.46
CA LYS A 201 -3.61 -5.56 14.40
C LYS A 201 -3.29 -5.00 13.02
N GLY A 202 -3.69 -3.76 12.73
CA GLY A 202 -3.38 -3.08 11.47
C GLY A 202 -1.87 -2.91 11.29
N LEU A 203 -1.18 -2.43 12.33
CA LEU A 203 0.26 -2.28 12.31
C LEU A 203 0.99 -3.63 12.18
N SER A 204 0.46 -4.70 12.77
CA SER A 204 0.98 -6.06 12.62
C SER A 204 0.84 -6.58 11.19
N LEU A 205 -0.30 -6.36 10.54
CA LEU A 205 -0.52 -6.74 9.15
C LEU A 205 0.44 -5.98 8.21
N LEU A 206 0.58 -4.67 8.41
CA LEU A 206 1.58 -3.88 7.68
C LEU A 206 2.99 -4.43 7.87
N SER A 207 3.34 -4.81 9.10
CA SER A 207 4.65 -5.37 9.44
C SER A 207 4.94 -6.70 8.72
N VAL A 208 3.93 -7.53 8.49
CA VAL A 208 4.09 -8.82 7.80
C VAL A 208 4.54 -8.62 6.36
N GLU A 209 4.02 -7.61 5.67
CA GLU A 209 4.38 -7.31 4.29
C GLU A 209 5.66 -6.49 4.21
N LEU A 210 5.81 -5.49 5.07
CA LEU A 210 6.96 -4.58 5.08
C LEU A 210 8.28 -5.33 5.19
N LYS A 211 8.35 -6.40 6.00
CA LYS A 211 9.60 -7.17 6.19
C LYS A 211 10.14 -7.79 4.88
N ASN A 212 9.29 -8.00 3.88
CA ASN A 212 9.66 -8.61 2.60
C ASN A 212 10.18 -7.58 1.59
N MET A 213 10.06 -6.28 1.88
CA MET A 213 10.43 -5.19 0.99
C MET A 213 11.92 -4.85 1.11
N ILE A 214 12.79 -5.86 0.99
CA ILE A 214 14.24 -5.74 1.28
C ILE A 214 15.00 -4.75 0.38
N GLN A 215 14.43 -4.37 -0.76
CA GLN A 215 14.99 -3.36 -1.66
C GLN A 215 14.56 -1.93 -1.30
N LEU A 216 13.76 -1.75 -0.25
CA LEU A 216 13.23 -0.46 0.14
C LEU A 216 14.35 0.49 0.60
N GLN A 217 14.36 1.69 0.03
CA GLN A 217 15.35 2.73 0.30
C GLN A 217 14.78 3.88 1.12
N SER A 218 13.49 4.16 0.99
CA SER A 218 12.84 5.18 1.84
C SER A 218 11.54 4.64 2.42
N LEU A 219 11.31 4.92 3.69
CA LEU A 219 10.09 4.58 4.39
C LEU A 219 9.61 5.79 5.18
N TYR A 220 8.37 6.15 4.93
CA TYR A 220 7.63 7.16 5.66
C TYR A 220 6.32 6.53 6.13
N LEU A 221 6.10 6.52 7.44
CA LEU A 221 4.86 6.08 8.06
C LEU A 221 4.37 7.17 9.00
N ASN A 222 3.11 7.52 8.88
CA ASN A 222 2.45 8.47 9.74
C ASN A 222 1.15 7.86 10.27
N PHE A 223 1.15 7.64 11.58
CA PHE A 223 0.05 7.15 12.40
C PHE A 223 -0.09 8.01 13.66
N CYS A 224 -0.17 9.33 13.48
CA CYS A 224 -0.46 10.27 14.56
C CYS A 224 -1.84 10.01 15.18
N ASN A 225 -2.04 10.35 16.45
CA ASN A 225 -3.34 10.40 17.10
C ASN A 225 -4.11 9.06 17.16
N ASN A 226 -3.43 7.92 17.33
CA ASN A 226 -4.10 6.60 17.46
C ASN A 226 -4.02 6.07 18.91
N ARG A 227 -5.05 6.28 19.76
CA ARG A 227 -5.00 5.83 21.18
C ARG A 227 -5.12 4.31 21.33
N SER A 228 -5.59 3.66 20.29
CA SER A 228 -5.71 2.20 20.20
C SER A 228 -4.35 1.51 20.02
N PHE A 229 -3.33 2.23 19.55
CA PHE A 229 -1.98 1.68 19.42
C PHE A 229 -1.29 1.48 20.76
N THR A 230 -0.56 0.38 20.89
CA THR A 230 0.30 0.10 22.02
C THR A 230 1.72 -0.21 21.56
N SER A 231 2.66 -0.27 22.50
CA SER A 231 4.03 -0.71 22.19
C SER A 231 4.10 -2.05 21.47
N GLN A 232 3.07 -2.92 21.58
CA GLN A 232 3.04 -4.18 20.85
C GLN A 232 3.00 -3.99 19.34
N GLY A 233 2.24 -2.99 18.84
CA GLY A 233 2.24 -2.63 17.43
C GLY A 233 3.61 -2.11 16.99
N LEU A 234 4.20 -1.16 17.74
CA LEU A 234 5.53 -0.63 17.44
C LEU A 234 6.61 -1.71 17.46
N ILE A 235 6.53 -2.68 18.38
CA ILE A 235 7.42 -3.84 18.44
C ILE A 235 7.31 -4.69 17.17
N LYS A 236 6.09 -4.94 16.68
CA LYS A 236 5.88 -5.71 15.43
C LYS A 236 6.44 -4.96 14.23
N LEU A 237 6.22 -3.66 14.14
CA LEU A 237 6.83 -2.81 13.11
C LEU A 237 8.35 -2.89 13.17
N SER A 238 8.92 -2.81 14.37
CA SER A 238 10.37 -2.88 14.57
C SER A 238 10.97 -4.20 14.08
N TYR A 239 10.27 -5.33 14.25
CA TYR A 239 10.71 -6.61 13.68
C TYR A 239 10.72 -6.60 12.14
N ALA A 240 9.75 -5.93 11.51
CA ALA A 240 9.74 -5.77 10.06
C ALA A 240 10.88 -4.88 9.58
N LEU A 241 11.05 -3.72 10.23
CA LEU A 241 12.15 -2.79 9.97
C LEU A 241 13.52 -3.45 10.08
N TYR A 242 13.71 -4.40 11.00
CA TYR A 242 14.96 -5.14 11.14
C TYR A 242 15.43 -5.82 9.83
N SER A 243 14.50 -6.14 8.93
CA SER A 243 14.81 -6.80 7.64
C SER A 243 15.15 -5.81 6.51
N LEU A 244 15.05 -4.50 6.75
CA LEU A 244 15.22 -3.45 5.73
C LEU A 244 16.62 -2.84 5.75
N GLU A 245 17.65 -3.64 5.45
CA GLU A 245 19.05 -3.22 5.55
C GLU A 245 19.48 -2.15 4.52
N ASN A 246 18.73 -2.04 3.41
CA ASN A 246 19.00 -1.08 2.33
C ASN A 246 18.34 0.30 2.55
N LEU A 247 17.68 0.51 3.70
CA LEU A 247 16.97 1.75 3.96
C LEU A 247 17.96 2.91 4.17
N MET A 248 17.77 3.97 3.39
CA MET A 248 18.53 5.21 3.48
C MET A 248 17.75 6.32 4.18
N ASN A 249 16.42 6.33 4.05
CA ASN A 249 15.57 7.36 4.64
C ASN A 249 14.45 6.72 5.49
N LEU A 250 14.43 7.03 6.78
CA LEU A 250 13.40 6.55 7.70
C LEU A 250 12.67 7.72 8.34
N LYS A 251 11.35 7.78 8.14
CA LYS A 251 10.47 8.78 8.71
C LYS A 251 9.29 8.11 9.41
N LEU A 252 9.18 8.23 10.72
CA LEU A 252 8.09 7.63 11.50
C LEU A 252 7.41 8.68 12.36
N PHE A 253 6.12 8.86 12.16
CA PHE A 253 5.30 9.82 12.88
C PHE A 253 4.24 9.06 13.68
N PHE A 254 4.42 9.04 14.99
CA PHE A 254 3.59 8.36 15.98
C PHE A 254 3.28 9.30 17.16
N ASN A 255 3.12 10.60 16.93
CA ASN A 255 2.71 11.51 18.00
C ASN A 255 1.29 11.21 18.50
N TYR A 256 1.05 11.52 19.78
CA TYR A 256 -0.20 11.30 20.50
C TYR A 256 -0.72 9.85 20.50
N ASN A 257 0.19 8.86 20.59
CA ASN A 257 -0.12 7.43 20.76
C ASN A 257 0.01 7.01 22.23
N GLN A 258 -0.91 7.49 23.07
CA GLN A 258 -0.83 7.53 24.55
C GLN A 258 -0.48 6.22 25.29
N LYS A 259 -0.53 5.04 24.65
CA LYS A 259 -0.17 3.75 25.27
C LYS A 259 1.21 3.22 24.86
N PHE A 260 1.96 3.92 24.03
CA PHE A 260 3.38 3.62 23.78
C PHE A 260 4.20 3.75 25.06
N CYS A 261 5.28 2.99 25.20
CA CYS A 261 6.19 3.00 26.34
C CYS A 261 7.60 2.60 25.89
N ASP A 262 8.59 2.72 26.78
CA ASP A 262 10.01 2.53 26.46
C ASP A 262 10.34 1.19 25.77
N LYS A 263 9.57 0.12 26.00
CA LYS A 263 9.75 -1.19 25.33
C LYS A 263 9.59 -1.11 23.80
N GLY A 264 8.69 -0.25 23.33
CA GLY A 264 8.50 0.00 21.89
C GLY A 264 9.73 0.67 21.27
N ILE A 265 10.21 1.74 21.91
CA ILE A 265 11.43 2.45 21.50
C ILE A 265 12.66 1.56 21.58
N GLN A 266 12.78 0.72 22.61
CA GLN A 266 13.85 -0.26 22.73
C GLN A 266 13.95 -1.13 21.47
N LYS A 267 12.81 -1.68 21.03
CA LYS A 267 12.79 -2.57 19.87
C LYS A 267 13.03 -1.82 18.57
N LEU A 268 12.50 -0.61 18.43
CA LEU A 268 12.74 0.25 17.29
C LEU A 268 14.22 0.61 17.17
N CYS A 269 14.88 0.97 18.28
CA CYS A 269 16.31 1.25 18.29
C CYS A 269 17.15 0.01 17.94
N GLN A 270 16.72 -1.18 18.39
CA GLN A 270 17.38 -2.44 18.03
C GLN A 270 17.30 -2.78 16.54
N SER A 271 16.28 -2.31 15.82
CA SER A 271 16.21 -2.46 14.36
C SER A 271 16.98 -1.37 13.64
N ILE A 272 16.83 -0.11 14.04
CA ILE A 272 17.53 1.04 13.44
C ILE A 272 19.06 0.85 13.47
N GLN A 273 19.62 0.32 14.57
CA GLN A 273 21.07 0.10 14.69
C GLN A 273 21.66 -0.86 13.64
N LYS A 274 20.84 -1.61 12.89
CA LYS A 274 21.27 -2.52 11.82
C LYS A 274 21.26 -1.87 10.43
N MET A 275 20.64 -0.70 10.29
CA MET A 275 20.49 -0.01 9.01
C MET A 275 21.66 0.94 8.79
N PHE A 276 22.84 0.38 8.51
CA PHE A 276 24.08 1.16 8.37
C PHE A 276 24.07 2.17 7.21
N ASN A 277 23.16 1.99 6.24
CA ASN A 277 23.01 2.86 5.08
C ASN A 277 22.11 4.08 5.34
N LEU A 278 21.57 4.25 6.56
CA LEU A 278 20.70 5.38 6.87
C LEU A 278 21.44 6.71 6.75
N GLN A 279 20.89 7.58 5.90
CA GLN A 279 21.33 8.96 5.70
C GLN A 279 20.39 9.96 6.37
N GLN A 280 19.10 9.61 6.49
CA GLN A 280 18.09 10.44 7.13
C GLN A 280 17.22 9.65 8.11
N ILE A 281 17.03 10.22 9.30
CA ILE A 281 16.07 9.76 10.31
C ILE A 281 15.19 10.94 10.72
N GLN A 282 13.87 10.75 10.67
CA GLN A 282 12.89 11.66 11.26
C GLN A 282 11.90 10.87 12.11
N LEU A 283 11.93 11.07 13.42
CA LEU A 283 11.04 10.37 14.35
C LEU A 283 10.23 11.39 15.12
N ASN A 284 8.91 11.37 14.93
CA ASN A 284 7.99 12.19 15.69
C ASN A 284 7.20 11.32 16.67
N PHE A 285 7.48 11.50 17.95
CA PHE A 285 6.92 10.82 19.10
C PHE A 285 6.37 11.81 20.14
N ASP A 286 6.03 13.02 19.71
CA ASP A 286 5.37 14.04 20.52
C ASP A 286 4.12 13.51 21.25
N GLY A 287 3.87 13.96 22.48
CA GLY A 287 2.67 13.63 23.25
C GLY A 287 2.53 12.15 23.68
N ASN A 288 3.62 11.39 23.73
CA ASN A 288 3.64 10.00 24.19
C ASN A 288 4.09 9.88 25.64
N HIS A 289 3.27 10.38 26.58
CA HIS A 289 3.65 10.64 27.98
C HIS A 289 4.24 9.48 28.80
N LYS A 290 4.25 8.22 28.33
CA LYS A 290 4.88 7.10 29.06
C LYS A 290 6.32 6.82 28.64
N PHE A 291 6.90 7.60 27.72
CA PHE A 291 8.34 7.56 27.47
C PHE A 291 9.11 8.21 28.62
N THR A 292 10.21 7.59 29.00
CA THR A 292 11.12 8.06 30.05
C THR A 292 12.53 8.26 29.51
N ASP A 293 13.46 8.69 30.37
CA ASP A 293 14.90 8.77 30.04
C ASP A 293 15.47 7.45 29.49
N GLN A 294 14.84 6.31 29.80
CA GLN A 294 15.23 5.01 29.27
C GLN A 294 15.03 4.92 27.75
N SER A 295 14.01 5.58 27.17
CA SER A 295 13.86 5.69 25.71
C SER A 295 15.06 6.39 25.08
N PHE A 296 15.57 7.46 25.71
CA PHE A 296 16.68 8.25 25.21
C PHE A 296 18.01 7.49 25.35
N LYS A 297 18.15 6.65 26.38
CA LYS A 297 19.26 5.70 26.49
C LYS A 297 19.30 4.72 25.31
N TYR A 298 18.14 4.24 24.83
CA TYR A 298 18.10 3.36 23.64
C TYR A 298 18.49 4.11 22.36
N PHE A 299 18.02 5.36 22.19
CA PHE A 299 18.46 6.21 21.09
C PHE A 299 19.97 6.45 21.12
N TYR A 300 20.54 6.70 22.30
CA TYR A 300 21.98 6.81 22.44
C TYR A 300 22.71 5.59 21.88
N PHE A 301 22.28 4.37 22.21
CA PHE A 301 22.94 3.16 21.73
C PHE A 301 22.78 2.96 20.23
N CYS A 302 21.58 3.13 19.67
CA CYS A 302 21.37 2.87 18.24
C CYS A 302 22.00 3.95 17.36
N LEU A 303 21.81 5.22 17.72
CA LEU A 303 22.27 6.34 16.91
C LEU A 303 23.79 6.51 16.96
N SER A 304 24.45 6.12 18.06
CA SER A 304 25.93 6.10 18.16
C SER A 304 26.61 5.27 17.07
N ASN A 305 25.90 4.33 16.44
CA ASN A 305 26.45 3.41 15.44
C ASN A 305 26.22 3.89 14.00
N LEU A 306 25.42 4.94 13.78
CA LEU A 306 25.03 5.43 12.46
C LEU A 306 25.96 6.58 12.02
N LYS A 307 27.18 6.23 11.59
CA LYS A 307 28.24 7.21 11.28
C LYS A 307 27.97 8.05 10.03
N ASP A 308 27.19 7.51 9.09
CA ASP A 308 26.89 8.14 7.79
C ASP A 308 25.60 8.96 7.80
N LEU A 309 24.96 9.09 8.97
CA LEU A 309 23.72 9.85 9.13
C LEU A 309 23.99 11.35 8.94
N LYS A 310 23.27 11.98 8.01
CA LYS A 310 23.40 13.41 7.67
C LYS A 310 22.27 14.25 8.26
N ASN A 311 21.07 13.68 8.31
CA ASN A 311 19.86 14.38 8.74
C ASN A 311 19.22 13.63 9.90
N LEU A 312 19.14 14.28 11.06
CA LEU A 312 18.48 13.74 12.25
C LEU A 312 17.41 14.72 12.73
N ASN A 313 16.17 14.28 12.75
CA ASN A 313 15.07 15.01 13.35
C ASN A 313 14.35 14.13 14.39
N LEU A 314 14.37 14.56 15.65
CA LEU A 314 13.70 13.89 16.76
C LEU A 314 12.73 14.88 17.41
N ASN A 315 11.45 14.55 17.39
CA ASN A 315 10.42 15.30 18.10
C ASN A 315 9.82 14.44 19.21
N PHE A 316 10.02 14.88 20.45
CA PHE A 316 9.41 14.34 21.66
C PHE A 316 8.80 15.45 22.50
N ASP A 317 8.28 16.52 21.88
CA ASP A 317 7.52 17.53 22.60
C ASP A 317 6.40 16.89 23.45
N TRP A 318 5.97 17.57 24.50
CA TRP A 318 4.90 17.10 25.40
C TRP A 318 5.14 15.70 26.00
N ASN A 319 6.38 15.23 26.11
CA ASN A 319 6.73 13.99 26.81
C ASN A 319 7.21 14.27 28.25
N ASN A 320 6.24 14.45 29.15
CA ASN A 320 6.44 14.95 30.52
C ASN A 320 7.34 14.10 31.45
N ASN A 321 7.72 12.88 31.05
CA ASN A 321 8.51 11.96 31.86
C ASN A 321 9.98 11.86 31.42
N ILE A 322 10.40 12.70 30.47
CA ILE A 322 11.80 12.86 30.08
C ILE A 322 12.39 13.99 30.92
N THR A 323 13.56 13.73 31.51
CA THR A 323 14.29 14.67 32.34
C THR A 323 15.61 15.05 31.68
N ASP A 324 16.40 15.90 32.34
CA ASP A 324 17.76 16.25 31.92
C ASP A 324 18.63 15.00 31.66
N GLN A 325 18.37 13.90 32.37
CA GLN A 325 19.10 12.65 32.18
C GLN A 325 18.87 12.05 30.78
N GLY A 326 17.66 12.19 30.23
CA GLY A 326 17.34 11.86 28.84
C GLY A 326 18.15 12.71 27.87
N ILE A 327 18.15 14.02 28.06
CA ILE A 327 18.89 14.97 27.20
C ILE A 327 20.40 14.66 27.19
N ILE A 328 20.98 14.27 28.34
CA ILE A 328 22.39 13.84 28.43
C ILE A 328 22.67 12.64 27.49
N TYR A 329 21.76 11.68 27.37
CA TYR A 329 21.95 10.54 26.47
C TYR A 329 21.98 10.97 25.00
N ILE A 330 21.06 11.84 24.58
CA ILE A 330 21.02 12.35 23.20
C ILE A 330 22.26 13.20 22.90
N SER A 331 22.67 14.07 23.83
CA SER A 331 23.90 14.86 23.70
C SER A 331 25.13 13.98 23.46
N LYS A 332 25.27 12.89 24.23
CA LYS A 332 26.34 11.89 24.04
C LYS A 332 26.25 11.14 22.71
N ALA A 333 25.06 10.96 22.16
CA ALA A 333 24.86 10.32 20.87
C ALA A 333 25.32 11.25 19.73
N ILE A 334 24.87 12.51 19.78
CA ILE A 334 25.18 13.54 18.79
C ILE A 334 26.68 13.82 18.73
N GLN A 335 27.38 13.80 19.87
CA GLN A 335 28.83 13.96 19.91
C GLN A 335 29.58 12.95 19.01
N LYS A 336 28.99 11.79 18.70
CA LYS A 336 29.58 10.76 17.83
C LYS A 336 29.18 10.90 16.36
N MET A 337 28.23 11.77 16.03
CA MET A 337 27.68 11.95 14.69
C MET A 337 28.46 13.01 13.92
N ILE A 338 29.56 12.61 13.30
CA ILE A 338 30.48 13.54 12.62
C ILE A 338 29.99 14.03 11.25
N GLN A 339 28.99 13.38 10.65
CA GLN A 339 28.47 13.70 9.31
C GLN A 339 27.15 14.49 9.31
N ILE A 340 26.61 14.84 10.49
CA ILE A 340 25.34 15.57 10.57
C ILE A 340 25.46 16.96 9.95
N THR A 341 24.53 17.28 9.06
CA THR A 341 24.38 18.58 8.40
C THR A 341 23.03 19.24 8.71
N ASP A 342 22.01 18.45 9.09
CA ASP A 342 20.70 18.93 9.50
C ASP A 342 20.28 18.24 10.80
N LEU A 343 19.99 19.04 11.84
CA LEU A 343 19.66 18.58 13.17
C LEU A 343 18.44 19.34 13.70
N GLY A 344 17.32 18.62 13.86
CA GLY A 344 16.12 19.12 14.51
C GLY A 344 15.81 18.35 15.78
N LEU A 345 15.76 19.02 16.92
CA LEU A 345 15.49 18.39 18.21
C LEU A 345 14.42 19.20 18.95
N ASN A 346 13.29 18.56 19.22
CA ASN A 346 12.20 19.12 20.02
C ASN A 346 11.93 18.14 21.18
N PHE A 347 11.93 18.62 22.43
CA PHE A 347 11.89 17.79 23.64
C PHE A 347 10.99 18.41 24.70
#